data_AF-A0A9P4UVD6-F1
#
_entry.id   AF-A0A9P4UVD6-F1
#
_cell.length_a   1.000
_cell.length_b   1.000
_cell.length_c   1.000
_cell.angle_alpha   90.00
_cell.angle_beta   90.00
_cell.angle_gamma   90.00
#
_symmetry.space_group_name_H-M   'P 1'
#
loop_
_entity.id
_entity.type
_entity.pdbx_description
1 polymer ?
#
loop_
_entity_poly.entity_id
_entity_poly.type
_entity_poly.pdbx_seq_one_letter_code
_entity_poly.pdbx_strand_id
1 'polypeptide(L)'
;MNYANMIEEKNLKKTFIVATLCSTLIGTFTSSMGLWDRVQDKRKQTKKDTKQDDEIKKLREAVEKSESRSKEREEQLRKRDELGYNFEQSGALIQRQYDEGYGRLGRRFAQGDTATENQLQAQIIALQQTVIHVLQDALYNDRQLTRADMAKLIAASNAAREGSLDALRQQQNRLAIEAPSPPRSLSLSAPKRASTVVESDPLYCRYSLDLQYIPNKPLAASFAPGRDCKCPACGLRLDVTADDFWQIGKRTPVLIAEKGYEKEILETREFHLGQRFVIKCHTADGEYACVLCNKNRDVDAICRSVESLVKHVGTFHDIKELEREMDLVERQIPLALPAPAH
;
A
#
# COMPACT_ATOMS: atom_id res chain seq x y z
N MET A 1 7.29 32.09 -19.02
CA MET A 1 6.59 30.81 -19.25
C MET A 1 7.63 29.76 -19.60
N ASN A 2 7.89 28.83 -18.66
CA ASN A 2 9.00 27.88 -18.75
C ASN A 2 8.58 26.62 -19.52
N TYR A 3 9.08 26.49 -20.75
CA TYR A 3 8.84 25.32 -21.60
C TYR A 3 9.49 24.02 -21.05
N ALA A 4 10.47 24.12 -20.14
CA ALA A 4 11.14 22.98 -19.51
C ALA A 4 10.21 22.15 -18.60
N ASN A 5 9.42 22.81 -17.74
CA ASN A 5 8.48 22.12 -16.84
C ASN A 5 7.37 21.39 -17.62
N MET A 6 6.99 21.89 -18.79
CA MET A 6 5.94 21.29 -19.62
C MET A 6 6.44 20.07 -20.40
N ILE A 7 7.75 19.97 -20.67
CA ILE A 7 8.37 18.79 -21.31
C ILE A 7 8.55 17.67 -20.28
N GLU A 8 8.97 17.99 -19.06
CA GLU A 8 9.09 17.02 -17.98
C GLU A 8 7.73 16.47 -17.55
N GLU A 9 6.70 17.30 -17.36
CA GLU A 9 5.34 16.81 -17.05
C GLU A 9 4.75 15.91 -18.15
N LYS A 10 5.00 16.22 -19.44
CA LYS A 10 4.53 15.39 -20.55
C LYS A 10 5.23 14.02 -20.60
N ASN A 11 6.49 13.96 -20.21
CA ASN A 11 7.26 12.72 -20.14
C ASN A 11 7.01 11.95 -18.83
N LEU A 12 6.71 12.64 -17.72
CA LEU A 12 6.25 12.03 -16.47
C LEU A 12 4.87 11.36 -16.65
N LYS A 13 3.93 12.02 -17.32
CA LYS A 13 2.62 11.42 -17.64
C LYS A 13 2.72 10.22 -18.58
N LYS A 14 3.71 10.20 -19.47
CA LYS A 14 4.00 9.05 -20.36
C LYS A 14 4.76 7.90 -19.67
N THR A 15 5.39 8.12 -18.52
CA THR A 15 6.23 7.10 -17.86
C THR A 15 5.49 6.24 -16.84
N PHE A 16 4.22 6.54 -16.54
CA PHE A 16 3.43 5.82 -15.52
C PHE A 16 1.96 5.63 -15.93
N ILE A 17 1.73 5.23 -17.19
CA ILE A 17 0.39 5.11 -17.76
C ILE A 17 -0.38 3.99 -17.06
N VAL A 18 0.19 2.79 -16.96
CA VAL A 18 -0.44 1.64 -16.30
C VAL A 18 -0.63 1.89 -14.80
N ALA A 19 0.34 2.53 -14.14
CA ALA A 19 0.21 2.93 -12.73
C ALA A 19 -1.00 3.85 -12.49
N THR A 20 -1.20 4.82 -13.39
CA THR A 20 -2.31 5.77 -13.34
C THR A 20 -3.64 5.06 -13.59
N LEU A 21 -3.68 4.11 -14.52
CA LEU A 21 -4.89 3.34 -14.82
C LEU A 21 -5.27 2.40 -13.66
N CYS A 22 -4.32 1.71 -13.04
CA CYS A 22 -4.56 0.92 -11.83
C CYS A 22 -5.08 1.79 -10.68
N SER A 23 -4.47 2.95 -10.45
CA SER A 23 -4.93 3.92 -9.44
C SER A 23 -6.33 4.44 -9.73
N THR A 24 -6.63 4.71 -11.00
CA THR A 24 -7.96 5.16 -11.45
C THR A 24 -9.00 4.06 -11.23
N LEU A 25 -8.68 2.81 -11.56
CA LEU A 25 -9.57 1.68 -11.34
C LEU A 25 -9.87 1.47 -9.85
N ILE A 26 -8.86 1.54 -8.99
CA ILE A 26 -9.03 1.48 -7.53
C ILE A 26 -9.90 2.67 -7.06
N GLY A 27 -9.62 3.87 -7.56
CA GLY A 27 -10.44 5.05 -7.30
C GLY A 27 -11.89 4.89 -7.74
N THR A 28 -12.17 4.18 -8.83
CA THR A 28 -13.54 3.88 -9.26
C THR A 28 -14.25 2.92 -8.32
N PHE A 29 -13.55 1.94 -7.73
CA PHE A 29 -14.13 1.09 -6.69
C PHE A 29 -14.50 1.90 -5.45
N THR A 30 -13.59 2.72 -4.93
CA THR A 30 -13.85 3.57 -3.75
C THR A 30 -14.98 4.57 -4.00
N SER A 31 -15.00 5.18 -5.20
CA SER A 31 -16.05 6.15 -5.57
C SER A 31 -17.41 5.48 -5.71
N SER A 32 -17.46 4.27 -6.27
CA SER A 32 -18.70 3.48 -6.40
C SER A 32 -19.27 3.12 -5.04
N MET A 33 -18.40 2.76 -4.08
CA MET A 33 -18.77 2.49 -2.70
C MET A 33 -19.31 3.75 -2.00
N GLY A 34 -18.61 4.88 -2.07
CA GLY A 34 -19.06 6.12 -1.42
C GLY A 34 -20.33 6.70 -2.04
N LEU A 35 -20.56 6.48 -3.33
CA LEU A 35 -21.80 6.89 -3.99
C LEU A 35 -22.99 6.02 -3.56
N TRP A 36 -22.75 4.72 -3.37
CA TRP A 36 -23.72 3.79 -2.80
C TRP A 36 -24.13 4.22 -1.37
N ASP A 37 -23.17 4.54 -0.50
CA ASP A 37 -23.43 4.99 0.88
C ASP A 37 -24.38 6.19 0.89
N ARG A 38 -24.11 7.18 0.04
CA ARG A 38 -24.90 8.41 -0.06
C ARG A 38 -26.32 8.16 -0.59
N VAL A 39 -26.49 7.30 -1.58
CA VAL A 39 -27.82 6.97 -2.14
C VAL A 39 -28.67 6.23 -1.11
N GLN A 40 -28.06 5.34 -0.31
CA GLN A 40 -28.77 4.61 0.73
C GLN A 40 -29.12 5.51 1.93
N ASP A 41 -28.19 6.37 2.38
CA ASP A 41 -28.36 7.21 3.56
C ASP A 41 -29.33 8.38 3.35
N LYS A 42 -29.30 9.02 2.17
CA LYS A 42 -30.21 10.13 1.83
C LYS A 42 -31.68 9.75 1.97
N ARG A 43 -32.04 8.47 1.80
CA ARG A 43 -33.42 7.98 1.96
C ARG A 43 -33.75 7.39 3.32
N LYS A 44 -32.76 7.02 4.16
CA LYS A 44 -33.02 6.75 5.60
C LYS A 44 -33.57 8.01 6.29
N GLN A 45 -33.13 9.18 5.83
CA GLN A 45 -33.63 10.47 6.26
C GLN A 45 -35.09 10.69 5.79
N THR A 46 -35.39 10.46 4.51
CA THR A 46 -36.76 10.60 3.95
C THR A 46 -37.78 9.64 4.58
N LYS A 47 -37.38 8.40 4.91
CA LYS A 47 -38.28 7.41 5.58
C LYS A 47 -38.60 7.75 7.04
N LYS A 48 -37.76 8.57 7.71
CA LYS A 48 -37.99 9.00 9.10
C LYS A 48 -38.94 10.19 9.20
N ASP A 49 -39.05 11.00 8.14
CA ASP A 49 -39.92 12.19 8.12
C ASP A 49 -41.42 11.89 7.89
N THR A 50 -41.81 10.66 7.51
CA THR A 50 -43.19 10.37 7.09
C THR A 50 -44.04 9.54 8.06
N LYS A 51 -43.74 9.49 9.37
CA LYS A 51 -44.60 8.76 10.33
C LYS A 51 -44.76 9.47 11.68
N GLN A 52 -45.84 10.22 11.80
CA GLN A 52 -46.52 10.55 13.06
C GLN A 52 -47.88 9.84 13.16
N ASP A 53 -48.26 9.57 14.40
CA ASP A 53 -49.59 9.32 14.97
C ASP A 53 -50.20 7.92 15.10
N ASP A 54 -50.33 7.58 16.39
CA ASP A 54 -51.41 6.90 17.13
C ASP A 54 -51.12 5.54 17.77
N GLU A 55 -50.99 5.58 19.10
CA GLU A 55 -50.39 4.57 19.95
C GLU A 55 -51.41 3.53 20.46
N ILE A 56 -50.86 2.42 20.99
CA ILE A 56 -51.50 1.36 21.77
C ILE A 56 -52.00 0.12 20.98
N LYS A 57 -52.77 0.21 19.87
CA LYS A 57 -52.98 -0.99 19.00
C LYS A 57 -51.70 -1.38 18.25
N LYS A 58 -50.81 -0.40 18.09
CA LYS A 58 -49.51 -0.54 17.46
C LYS A 58 -48.54 -1.43 18.21
N LEU A 59 -48.64 -1.67 19.53
CA LEU A 59 -47.54 -2.32 20.25
C LEU A 59 -47.28 -3.78 19.84
N ARG A 60 -48.33 -4.59 19.61
CA ARG A 60 -48.15 -5.99 19.14
C ARG A 60 -47.72 -6.07 17.68
N GLU A 61 -48.38 -5.30 16.80
CA GLU A 61 -47.94 -5.15 15.41
C GLU A 61 -46.59 -4.46 15.27
N ALA A 62 -46.17 -3.64 16.23
CA ALA A 62 -44.88 -2.96 16.27
C ALA A 62 -43.79 -3.86 16.78
N VAL A 63 -44.06 -4.82 17.67
CA VAL A 63 -43.08 -5.86 18.02
C VAL A 63 -42.82 -6.75 16.80
N GLU A 64 -43.87 -7.22 16.12
CA GLU A 64 -43.70 -8.05 14.91
C GLU A 64 -43.14 -7.25 13.71
N LYS A 65 -43.56 -5.99 13.52
CA LYS A 65 -42.92 -5.06 12.57
C LYS A 65 -41.51 -4.68 12.99
N SER A 66 -41.20 -4.59 14.27
CA SER A 66 -39.86 -4.25 14.77
C SER A 66 -38.92 -5.43 14.55
N GLU A 67 -39.35 -6.66 14.83
CA GLU A 67 -38.58 -7.86 14.55
C GLU A 67 -38.36 -8.06 13.05
N SER A 68 -39.40 -7.91 12.22
CA SER A 68 -39.24 -8.00 10.76
C SER A 68 -38.40 -6.85 10.20
N ARG A 69 -38.56 -5.62 10.66
CA ARG A 69 -37.69 -4.48 10.29
C ARG A 69 -36.26 -4.65 10.81
N SER A 70 -36.07 -5.26 11.97
CA SER A 70 -34.75 -5.55 12.54
C SER A 70 -34.03 -6.58 11.69
N LYS A 71 -34.72 -7.68 11.34
CA LYS A 71 -34.21 -8.70 10.40
C LYS A 71 -33.90 -8.13 9.02
N GLU A 72 -34.80 -7.32 8.47
CA GLU A 72 -34.61 -6.67 7.16
C GLU A 72 -33.44 -5.66 7.21
N ARG A 73 -33.28 -4.94 8.32
CA ARG A 73 -32.15 -4.02 8.55
C ARG A 73 -30.83 -4.77 8.71
N GLU A 74 -30.82 -5.87 9.45
CA GLU A 74 -29.64 -6.71 9.63
C GLU A 74 -29.20 -7.34 8.32
N GLU A 75 -30.15 -7.83 7.51
CA GLU A 75 -29.85 -8.39 6.19
C GLU A 75 -29.34 -7.31 5.22
N GLN A 76 -29.88 -6.09 5.27
CA GLN A 76 -29.36 -4.96 4.49
C GLN A 76 -27.95 -4.53 4.92
N LEU A 77 -27.63 -4.60 6.23
CA LEU A 77 -26.28 -4.32 6.74
C LEU A 77 -25.28 -5.40 6.31
N ARG A 78 -25.66 -6.68 6.35
CA ARG A 78 -24.81 -7.77 5.82
C ARG A 78 -24.53 -7.60 4.33
N LYS A 79 -25.54 -7.23 3.54
CA LYS A 79 -25.42 -6.98 2.09
C LYS A 79 -24.52 -5.77 1.77
N ARG A 80 -24.57 -4.73 2.61
CA ARG A 80 -23.64 -3.59 2.52
C ARG A 80 -22.21 -4.06 2.70
N ASP A 81 -21.98 -4.80 3.78
CA ASP A 81 -20.64 -5.22 4.16
C ASP A 81 -20.06 -6.16 3.09
N GLU A 82 -20.89 -6.99 2.44
CA GLU A 82 -20.49 -7.84 1.31
C GLU A 82 -20.04 -7.03 0.06
N LEU A 83 -20.77 -5.99 -0.32
CA LEU A 83 -20.42 -5.15 -1.47
C LEU A 83 -19.15 -4.33 -1.20
N GLY A 84 -19.05 -3.70 -0.02
CA GLY A 84 -17.87 -2.94 0.39
C GLY A 84 -16.63 -3.83 0.44
N TYR A 85 -16.76 -5.00 1.07
CA TYR A 85 -15.69 -5.99 1.14
C TYR A 85 -15.23 -6.45 -0.25
N ASN A 86 -16.15 -6.70 -1.19
CA ASN A 86 -15.79 -7.09 -2.55
C ASN A 86 -14.97 -6.02 -3.27
N PHE A 87 -15.36 -4.75 -3.16
CA PHE A 87 -14.65 -3.65 -3.81
C PHE A 87 -13.26 -3.40 -3.19
N GLU A 88 -13.15 -3.42 -1.86
CA GLU A 88 -11.88 -3.29 -1.16
C GLU A 88 -10.92 -4.44 -1.51
N GLN A 89 -11.43 -5.67 -1.48
CA GLN A 89 -10.66 -6.86 -1.85
C GLN A 89 -10.21 -6.80 -3.31
N SER A 90 -11.10 -6.39 -4.23
CA SER A 90 -10.79 -6.27 -5.65
C SER A 90 -9.69 -5.24 -5.91
N GLY A 91 -9.77 -4.08 -5.26
CA GLY A 91 -8.74 -3.04 -5.32
C GLY A 91 -7.39 -3.52 -4.76
N ALA A 92 -7.40 -4.17 -3.59
CA ALA A 92 -6.20 -4.69 -2.95
C ALA A 92 -5.48 -5.75 -3.79
N LEU A 93 -6.22 -6.63 -4.47
CA LEU A 93 -5.65 -7.65 -5.35
C LEU A 93 -4.97 -7.05 -6.58
N ILE A 94 -5.59 -6.04 -7.20
CA ILE A 94 -5.02 -5.35 -8.36
C ILE A 94 -3.76 -4.57 -7.94
N GLN A 95 -3.82 -3.88 -6.80
CA GLN A 95 -2.67 -3.17 -6.24
C GLN A 95 -1.51 -4.14 -5.98
N ARG A 96 -1.77 -5.28 -5.34
CA ARG A 96 -0.75 -6.31 -5.08
C ARG A 96 -0.12 -6.84 -6.36
N GLN A 97 -0.92 -7.14 -7.38
CA GLN A 97 -0.42 -7.64 -8.67
C GLN A 97 0.42 -6.59 -9.39
N TYR A 98 0.02 -5.32 -9.31
CA TYR A 98 0.80 -4.21 -9.84
C TYR A 98 2.14 -4.06 -9.10
N ASP A 99 2.11 -4.07 -7.76
CA ASP A 99 3.31 -3.92 -6.93
C ASP A 99 4.29 -5.08 -7.16
N GLU A 100 3.80 -6.31 -7.33
CA GLU A 100 4.63 -7.47 -7.69
C GLU A 100 5.31 -7.29 -9.06
N GLY A 101 4.54 -6.89 -10.08
CA GLY A 101 5.09 -6.65 -11.42
C GLY A 101 6.09 -5.51 -11.44
N TYR A 102 5.79 -4.41 -10.74
CA TYR A 102 6.68 -3.27 -10.58
C TYR A 102 7.95 -3.63 -9.80
N GLY A 103 7.85 -4.45 -8.76
CA GLY A 103 9.01 -4.91 -7.99
C GLY A 103 10.03 -5.66 -8.83
N ARG A 104 9.59 -6.45 -9.83
CA ARG A 104 10.48 -7.22 -10.70
C ARG A 104 10.99 -6.45 -11.92
N LEU A 105 10.13 -5.66 -12.55
CA LEU A 105 10.38 -5.07 -13.87
C LEU A 105 10.52 -3.53 -13.83
N GLY A 106 10.34 -2.93 -12.65
CA GLY A 106 10.55 -1.51 -12.38
C GLY A 106 9.75 -0.58 -13.30
N ARG A 107 10.42 0.45 -13.81
CA ARG A 107 9.79 1.51 -14.62
C ARG A 107 9.15 1.00 -15.91
N ARG A 108 9.69 -0.07 -16.52
CA ARG A 108 9.14 -0.65 -17.76
C ARG A 108 7.74 -1.20 -17.56
N PHE A 109 7.49 -1.81 -16.39
CA PHE A 109 6.17 -2.31 -16.04
C PHE A 109 5.19 -1.20 -15.65
N ALA A 110 5.70 -0.16 -14.99
CA ALA A 110 4.91 1.03 -14.62
C ALA A 110 4.43 1.83 -15.85
N GLN A 111 5.31 1.94 -16.84
CA GLN A 111 5.00 2.54 -18.14
C GLN A 111 3.99 1.66 -18.88
N GLY A 112 4.28 0.36 -18.93
CA GLY A 112 3.45 -0.64 -19.57
C GLY A 112 3.47 -0.59 -21.09
N ASP A 113 2.74 -1.52 -21.70
CA ASP A 113 2.53 -1.53 -23.15
C ASP A 113 1.10 -1.09 -23.52
N THR A 114 0.94 -0.70 -24.79
CA THR A 114 -0.34 -0.20 -25.33
C THR A 114 -1.45 -1.24 -25.24
N ALA A 115 -1.13 -2.53 -25.30
CA ALA A 115 -2.10 -3.62 -25.13
C ALA A 115 -2.68 -3.61 -23.71
N THR A 116 -1.82 -3.51 -22.68
CA THR A 116 -2.24 -3.46 -21.27
C THR A 116 -2.97 -2.17 -20.96
N GLU A 117 -2.50 -1.04 -21.50
CA GLU A 117 -3.20 0.24 -21.40
C GLU A 117 -4.65 0.14 -21.89
N ASN A 118 -4.85 -0.36 -23.11
CA ASN A 118 -6.18 -0.50 -23.72
C ASN A 118 -7.07 -1.46 -22.91
N GLN A 119 -6.52 -2.56 -22.42
CA GLN A 119 -7.26 -3.53 -21.60
C GLN A 119 -7.70 -2.91 -20.27
N LEU A 120 -6.83 -2.21 -19.56
CA LEU A 120 -7.16 -1.55 -18.30
C LEU A 120 -8.18 -0.42 -18.50
N GLN A 121 -8.04 0.38 -19.56
CA GLN A 121 -9.05 1.40 -19.91
C GLN A 121 -10.41 0.77 -20.18
N ALA A 122 -10.46 -0.36 -20.91
CA ALA A 122 -11.72 -1.08 -21.16
C ALA A 122 -12.39 -1.54 -19.85
N GLN A 123 -11.62 -2.02 -18.87
CA GLN A 123 -12.17 -2.41 -17.56
C GLN A 123 -12.73 -1.20 -16.79
N ILE A 124 -12.02 -0.07 -16.79
CA ILE A 124 -12.48 1.16 -16.15
C ILE A 124 -13.81 1.62 -16.77
N ILE A 125 -13.89 1.66 -18.10
CA ILE A 125 -15.09 2.11 -18.82
C ILE A 125 -16.26 1.17 -18.53
N ALA A 126 -16.05 -0.15 -18.63
CA ALA A 126 -17.12 -1.13 -18.39
C ALA A 126 -17.67 -1.06 -16.97
N LEU A 127 -16.78 -0.92 -15.98
CA LEU A 127 -17.17 -0.77 -14.58
C LEU A 127 -17.93 0.54 -14.35
N GLN A 128 -17.41 1.67 -14.84
CA GLN A 128 -18.05 2.97 -14.71
C GLN A 128 -19.43 2.99 -15.38
N GLN A 129 -19.56 2.44 -16.59
CA GLN A 129 -20.84 2.33 -17.29
C GLN A 129 -21.85 1.53 -16.48
N THR A 130 -21.45 0.39 -15.91
CA THR A 130 -22.35 -0.44 -15.09
C THR A 130 -22.81 0.32 -13.84
N VAL A 131 -21.90 0.99 -13.15
CA VAL A 131 -22.22 1.79 -11.95
C VAL A 131 -23.18 2.92 -12.31
N ILE A 132 -22.91 3.66 -13.40
CA ILE A 132 -23.77 4.74 -13.88
C ILE A 132 -25.17 4.20 -14.22
N HIS A 133 -25.27 3.11 -14.99
CA HIS A 133 -26.56 2.54 -15.38
C HIS A 133 -27.38 2.08 -14.18
N VAL A 134 -26.76 1.39 -13.23
CA VAL A 134 -27.43 0.92 -12.01
C VAL A 134 -27.97 2.10 -11.19
N LEU A 135 -27.18 3.16 -11.03
CA LEU A 135 -27.57 4.32 -10.25
C LEU A 135 -28.59 5.19 -10.97
N GLN A 136 -28.44 5.40 -12.28
CA GLN A 136 -29.41 6.10 -13.10
C GLN A 136 -30.76 5.39 -13.06
N ASP A 137 -30.79 4.07 -13.27
CA ASP A 137 -32.04 3.30 -13.24
C ASP A 137 -32.73 3.36 -11.87
N ALA A 138 -31.95 3.31 -10.77
CA ALA A 138 -32.50 3.49 -9.43
C ALA A 138 -33.06 4.92 -9.21
N LEU A 139 -32.37 5.94 -9.72
CA LEU A 139 -32.79 7.34 -9.62
C LEU A 139 -34.03 7.65 -10.48
N TYR A 140 -34.06 7.20 -11.74
CA TYR A 140 -35.17 7.43 -12.67
C TYR A 140 -36.46 6.78 -12.21
N ASN A 141 -36.38 5.56 -11.66
CA ASN A 141 -37.55 4.83 -11.18
C ASN A 141 -37.91 5.15 -9.72
N ASP A 142 -37.23 6.14 -9.11
CA ASP A 142 -37.34 6.50 -7.70
C ASP A 142 -37.36 5.27 -6.75
N ARG A 143 -36.59 4.23 -7.09
CA ARG A 143 -36.58 2.94 -6.36
C ARG A 143 -35.27 2.74 -5.61
N GLN A 144 -35.29 1.86 -4.61
CA GLN A 144 -34.06 1.44 -3.96
C GLN A 144 -33.26 0.52 -4.89
N LEU A 145 -31.95 0.50 -4.70
CA LEU A 145 -31.09 -0.52 -5.29
C LEU A 145 -31.56 -1.89 -4.81
N THR A 146 -31.89 -2.75 -5.77
CA THR A 146 -32.39 -4.09 -5.52
C THR A 146 -31.24 -5.07 -5.37
N ARG A 147 -31.56 -6.29 -4.95
CA ARG A 147 -30.61 -7.41 -4.97
C ARG A 147 -30.03 -7.67 -6.36
N ALA A 148 -30.83 -7.48 -7.41
CA ALA A 148 -30.37 -7.63 -8.78
C ALA A 148 -29.34 -6.55 -9.16
N ASP A 149 -29.52 -5.32 -8.69
CA ASP A 149 -28.56 -4.24 -8.93
C ASP A 149 -27.24 -4.48 -8.22
N MET A 150 -27.27 -4.98 -6.98
CA MET A 150 -26.06 -5.36 -6.24
C MET A 150 -25.32 -6.51 -6.93
N ALA A 151 -26.04 -7.52 -7.40
CA ALA A 151 -25.44 -8.62 -8.15
C ALA A 151 -24.75 -8.12 -9.44
N LYS A 152 -25.35 -7.15 -10.14
CA LYS A 152 -24.73 -6.51 -11.31
C LYS A 152 -23.45 -5.75 -10.95
N LEU A 153 -23.43 -5.01 -9.84
CA LEU A 153 -22.25 -4.28 -9.37
C LEU A 153 -21.11 -5.23 -8.96
N ILE A 154 -21.42 -6.30 -8.22
CA ILE A 154 -20.44 -7.32 -7.83
C ILE A 154 -19.90 -8.05 -9.05
N ALA A 155 -20.77 -8.43 -10.00
CA ALA A 155 -20.35 -9.07 -11.24
C ALA A 155 -19.41 -8.17 -12.06
N ALA A 156 -19.74 -6.89 -12.20
CA ALA A 156 -18.88 -5.93 -12.88
C ALA A 156 -17.56 -5.68 -12.15
N SER A 157 -17.59 -5.62 -10.81
CA SER A 157 -16.38 -5.53 -9.97
C SER A 157 -15.45 -6.73 -10.18
N ASN A 158 -16.00 -7.94 -10.12
CA ASN A 158 -15.25 -9.18 -10.33
C ASN A 158 -14.68 -9.26 -11.75
N ALA A 159 -15.47 -8.91 -12.77
CA ALA A 159 -15.01 -8.89 -14.16
C ALA A 159 -13.88 -7.86 -14.37
N ALA A 160 -14.03 -6.66 -13.82
CA ALA A 160 -13.00 -5.63 -13.89
C ALA A 160 -11.71 -6.08 -13.19
N ARG A 161 -11.84 -6.67 -11.99
CA ARG A 161 -10.71 -7.25 -11.25
C ARG A 161 -9.99 -8.32 -12.06
N GLU A 162 -10.71 -9.33 -12.56
CA GLU A 162 -10.13 -10.44 -13.32
C GLU A 162 -9.46 -9.94 -14.61
N GLY A 163 -10.16 -9.10 -15.38
CA GLY A 163 -9.62 -8.51 -16.59
C GLY A 163 -8.36 -7.67 -16.33
N SER A 164 -8.31 -6.93 -15.22
CA SER A 164 -7.11 -6.16 -14.85
C SER A 164 -5.97 -7.03 -14.36
N LEU A 165 -6.23 -8.08 -13.57
CA LEU A 165 -5.20 -9.02 -13.15
C LEU A 165 -4.59 -9.75 -14.35
N ASP A 166 -5.42 -10.18 -15.30
CA ASP A 166 -4.94 -10.86 -16.50
C ASP A 166 -4.13 -9.92 -17.40
N ALA A 167 -4.57 -8.66 -17.56
CA ALA A 167 -3.82 -7.66 -18.30
C ALA A 167 -2.40 -7.45 -17.71
N LEU A 168 -2.32 -7.30 -16.38
CA LEU A 168 -1.05 -7.10 -15.68
C LEU A 168 -0.13 -8.33 -15.77
N ARG A 169 -0.68 -9.55 -15.64
CA ARG A 169 0.09 -10.79 -15.78
C ARG A 169 0.59 -11.00 -17.21
N GLN A 170 -0.24 -10.73 -18.20
CA GLN A 170 0.15 -10.82 -19.60
C GLN A 170 1.25 -9.80 -19.94
N GLN A 171 1.15 -8.57 -19.41
CA GLN A 171 2.22 -7.58 -19.52
C GLN A 171 3.54 -8.09 -18.94
N GLN A 172 3.48 -8.67 -17.73
CA GLN A 172 4.64 -9.22 -17.06
C GLN A 172 5.33 -10.29 -17.92
N ASN A 173 4.55 -11.19 -18.52
CA ASN A 173 5.09 -12.23 -19.40
C ASN A 173 5.74 -11.64 -20.66
N ARG A 174 5.12 -10.66 -21.31
CA ARG A 174 5.68 -10.02 -22.51
C ARG A 174 6.99 -9.29 -22.21
N LEU A 175 7.03 -8.51 -21.13
CA LEU A 175 8.23 -7.77 -20.72
C LEU A 175 9.36 -8.69 -20.23
N ALA A 176 9.03 -9.87 -19.67
CA ALA A 176 10.02 -10.87 -19.28
C ALA A 176 10.66 -11.57 -20.49
N ILE A 177 9.90 -11.79 -21.58
CA ILE A 177 10.40 -12.42 -22.82
C ILE A 177 11.27 -11.44 -23.63
N GLU A 178 10.97 -10.14 -23.61
CA GLU A 178 11.74 -9.08 -24.29
C GLU A 178 13.02 -8.64 -23.57
N ALA A 179 13.41 -9.27 -22.46
CA ALA A 179 14.66 -8.95 -21.79
C ALA A 179 15.86 -9.50 -22.60
N PRO A 180 16.80 -8.66 -23.08
CA PRO A 180 17.98 -9.14 -23.79
C PRO A 180 18.84 -9.97 -22.84
N SER A 181 19.10 -11.23 -23.20
CA SER A 181 20.09 -12.08 -22.54
C SER A 181 21.48 -11.39 -22.60
N PRO A 182 22.28 -11.38 -21.52
CA PRO A 182 23.62 -10.79 -21.56
C PRO A 182 24.52 -11.56 -22.55
N PRO A 183 25.46 -10.87 -23.24
CA PRO A 183 26.22 -11.46 -24.33
C PRO A 183 27.21 -12.52 -23.81
N ARG A 184 27.10 -13.73 -24.34
CA ARG A 184 28.15 -14.76 -24.23
C ARG A 184 29.32 -14.35 -25.13
N SER A 185 30.39 -13.82 -24.54
CA SER A 185 31.65 -13.57 -25.25
C SER A 185 32.48 -14.85 -25.31
N LEU A 186 32.73 -15.31 -26.54
CA LEU A 186 33.63 -16.41 -26.89
C LEU A 186 35.09 -15.99 -26.60
N SER A 187 35.84 -16.90 -25.99
CA SER A 187 37.21 -16.74 -25.51
C SER A 187 38.26 -16.83 -26.62
N LEU A 188 39.19 -15.88 -26.64
CA LEU A 188 40.53 -16.03 -27.19
C LEU A 188 41.53 -15.62 -26.09
N SER A 189 42.55 -16.46 -25.90
CA SER A 189 43.37 -16.56 -24.67
C SER A 189 44.77 -15.95 -24.81
N ALA A 190 45.25 -15.25 -23.77
CA ALA A 190 46.65 -15.22 -23.27
C ALA A 190 46.77 -14.32 -22.01
N PRO A 191 47.81 -14.45 -21.16
CA PRO A 191 48.25 -15.64 -20.44
C PRO A 191 48.14 -15.49 -18.90
N LYS A 192 48.24 -16.63 -18.23
CA LYS A 192 47.99 -16.89 -16.80
C LYS A 192 48.93 -16.11 -15.86
N ARG A 193 48.35 -15.29 -14.97
CA ARG A 193 48.79 -15.17 -13.58
C ARG A 193 47.58 -14.99 -12.64
N ALA A 194 47.39 -16.00 -11.78
CA ALA A 194 46.66 -16.07 -10.51
C ALA A 194 45.22 -15.49 -10.39
N SER A 195 44.23 -16.41 -10.30
CA SER A 195 43.14 -16.52 -9.30
C SER A 195 42.78 -15.26 -8.48
N THR A 196 41.53 -14.78 -8.28
CA THR A 196 40.18 -15.39 -8.26
C THR A 196 39.13 -14.30 -7.98
N VAL A 197 37.85 -14.57 -8.31
CA VAL A 197 36.61 -13.86 -7.93
C VAL A 197 36.25 -12.61 -8.75
N VAL A 198 35.32 -12.78 -9.69
CA VAL A 198 34.44 -11.67 -10.13
C VAL A 198 33.41 -11.52 -9.02
N GLU A 199 33.70 -10.68 -8.04
CA GLU A 199 32.73 -10.29 -7.01
C GLU A 199 31.64 -9.49 -7.73
N SER A 200 30.42 -10.02 -7.76
CA SER A 200 29.24 -9.23 -8.12
C SER A 200 29.25 -7.98 -7.25
N ASP A 201 29.10 -6.81 -7.87
CA ASP A 201 29.08 -5.54 -7.14
C ASP A 201 28.08 -5.63 -5.96
N PRO A 202 28.51 -5.34 -4.72
CA PRO A 202 27.65 -5.49 -3.56
C PRO A 202 26.48 -4.49 -3.64
N LEU A 203 25.26 -4.99 -3.45
CA LEU A 203 24.01 -4.18 -3.43
C LEU A 203 24.15 -2.98 -2.50
N TYR A 204 24.79 -3.19 -1.35
CA TYR A 204 25.06 -2.15 -0.36
C TYR A 204 26.39 -1.46 -0.63
N CYS A 205 26.42 -0.16 -0.36
CA CYS A 205 27.69 0.56 -0.32
C CYS A 205 28.64 -0.08 0.69
N ARG A 206 29.96 -0.05 0.40
CA ARG A 206 30.99 -0.60 1.29
C ARG A 206 30.89 -0.05 2.71
N TYR A 207 30.61 1.24 2.87
CA TYR A 207 30.42 1.85 4.19
C TYR A 207 29.16 1.34 4.89
N SER A 208 28.06 1.13 4.16
CA SER A 208 26.84 0.52 4.70
C SER A 208 27.11 -0.88 5.24
N LEU A 209 27.81 -1.72 4.48
CA LEU A 209 28.17 -3.07 4.89
C LEU A 209 29.01 -3.05 6.17
N ASP A 210 29.97 -2.14 6.29
CA ASP A 210 30.75 -2.01 7.52
C ASP A 210 29.87 -1.68 8.74
N LEU A 211 28.85 -0.83 8.58
CA LEU A 211 27.92 -0.52 9.66
C LEU A 211 27.02 -1.71 10.01
N GLN A 212 26.67 -2.56 9.03
CA GLN A 212 25.90 -3.77 9.25
C GLN A 212 26.71 -4.87 9.96
N TYR A 213 27.96 -5.09 9.55
CA TYR A 213 28.82 -6.14 10.10
C TYR A 213 29.54 -5.75 11.40
N ILE A 214 29.70 -4.44 11.65
CA ILE A 214 30.35 -3.92 12.87
C ILE A 214 29.32 -3.07 13.63
N PRO A 215 28.52 -3.68 14.52
CA PRO A 215 27.42 -3.02 15.21
C PRO A 215 27.82 -1.76 15.99
N ASN A 216 29.05 -1.74 16.53
CA ASN A 216 29.55 -0.63 17.35
C ASN A 216 30.40 0.39 16.57
N LYS A 217 30.49 0.28 15.23
CA LYS A 217 31.25 1.24 14.41
C LYS A 217 30.59 2.61 14.47
N PRO A 218 31.27 3.68 14.92
CA PRO A 218 30.66 5.01 14.94
C PRO A 218 30.39 5.52 13.51
N LEU A 219 29.40 6.42 13.39
CA LEU A 219 29.17 7.14 12.14
C LEU A 219 30.37 8.03 11.82
N ALA A 220 30.68 8.17 10.52
CA ALA A 220 31.77 8.99 10.06
C ALA A 220 31.49 10.46 10.39
N ALA A 221 32.55 11.24 10.57
CA ALA A 221 32.43 12.66 10.95
C ALA A 221 31.64 13.51 9.93
N SER A 222 31.51 13.06 8.68
CA SER A 222 30.68 13.69 7.64
C SER A 222 29.18 13.65 7.94
N PHE A 223 28.72 12.77 8.84
CA PHE A 223 27.33 12.67 9.27
C PHE A 223 27.05 13.44 10.58
N ALA A 224 28.04 14.10 11.17
CA ALA A 224 27.85 14.92 12.36
C ALA A 224 26.95 16.14 12.06
N PRO A 225 26.27 16.71 13.07
CA PRO A 225 25.40 17.88 12.90
C PRO A 225 26.09 19.02 12.13
N GLY A 226 25.41 19.57 11.12
CA GLY A 226 25.92 20.69 10.30
C GLY A 226 26.99 20.31 9.26
N ARG A 227 27.22 19.02 9.00
CA ARG A 227 28.11 18.54 7.93
C ARG A 227 27.34 18.19 6.65
N ASP A 228 28.07 17.82 5.60
CA ASP A 228 27.53 17.63 4.25
C ASP A 228 26.86 16.27 4.02
N CYS A 229 26.84 15.39 5.04
CA CYS A 229 26.15 14.09 5.05
C CYS A 229 26.57 13.19 3.88
N LYS A 230 27.85 13.28 3.48
CA LYS A 230 28.42 12.44 2.44
C LYS A 230 28.98 11.14 2.99
N CYS A 231 28.69 10.06 2.28
CA CYS A 231 29.28 8.77 2.57
C CYS A 231 30.78 8.77 2.24
N PRO A 232 31.67 8.34 3.15
CA PRO A 232 33.11 8.34 2.91
C PRO A 232 33.57 7.29 1.89
N ALA A 233 32.74 6.29 1.57
CA ALA A 233 33.08 5.24 0.61
C ALA A 233 32.60 5.54 -0.82
N CYS A 234 31.33 5.88 -1.01
CA CYS A 234 30.78 6.17 -2.34
C CYS A 234 30.70 7.66 -2.69
N GLY A 235 30.96 8.56 -1.73
CA GLY A 235 30.91 10.01 -1.96
C GLY A 235 29.50 10.61 -2.11
N LEU A 236 28.46 9.77 -2.10
CA LEU A 236 27.07 10.22 -2.22
C LEU A 236 26.64 11.03 -1.01
N ARG A 237 25.92 12.12 -1.28
CA ARG A 237 25.20 12.88 -0.26
C ARG A 237 23.88 12.17 0.03
N LEU A 238 23.73 11.69 1.27
CA LEU A 238 22.51 11.03 1.71
C LEU A 238 21.53 12.06 2.26
N ASP A 239 20.24 11.85 2.01
CA ASP A 239 19.17 12.72 2.49
C ASP A 239 18.82 12.38 3.95
N VAL A 240 19.81 12.55 4.84
CA VAL A 240 19.72 12.21 6.25
C VAL A 240 20.54 13.21 7.06
N THR A 241 19.92 13.89 8.01
CA THR A 241 20.59 14.77 8.97
C THR A 241 20.81 14.07 10.31
N ALA A 242 21.67 14.65 11.16
CA ALA A 242 21.97 14.09 12.47
C ALA A 242 20.79 14.12 13.44
N ASP A 243 19.85 15.05 13.22
CA ASP A 243 18.67 15.24 14.06
C ASP A 243 17.45 14.50 13.54
N ASP A 244 17.55 13.84 12.38
CA ASP A 244 16.45 13.11 11.78
C ASP A 244 16.17 11.81 12.54
N PHE A 245 14.91 11.63 12.90
CA PHE A 245 14.37 10.37 13.39
C PHE A 245 13.01 10.12 12.76
N TRP A 246 12.75 8.86 12.42
CA TRP A 246 11.44 8.42 11.94
C TRP A 246 10.78 7.53 12.98
N GLN A 247 9.45 7.51 12.96
CA GLN A 247 8.64 6.76 13.93
C GLN A 247 7.76 5.77 13.20
N ILE A 248 7.75 4.52 13.67
CA ILE A 248 6.88 3.46 13.18
C ILE A 248 6.01 2.97 14.34
N GLY A 249 4.70 3.18 14.24
CA GLY A 249 3.72 2.63 15.18
C GLY A 249 3.22 1.26 14.71
N LYS A 250 3.32 0.24 15.57
CA LYS A 250 2.78 -1.11 15.35
C LYS A 250 1.72 -1.43 16.40
N ARG A 251 0.53 -1.84 15.97
CA ARG A 251 -0.57 -2.23 16.86
C ARG A 251 -0.41 -3.69 17.27
N THR A 252 -0.43 -3.95 18.57
CA THR A 252 -0.29 -5.28 19.16
C THR A 252 -1.46 -5.52 20.11
N PRO A 253 -2.15 -6.66 20.01
CA PRO A 253 -3.15 -7.02 21.01
C PRO A 253 -2.45 -7.37 22.33
N VAL A 254 -2.87 -6.72 23.41
CA VAL A 254 -2.44 -6.99 24.78
C VAL A 254 -3.66 -7.40 25.59
N LEU A 255 -3.57 -8.56 26.23
CA LEU A 255 -4.61 -9.06 27.13
C LEU A 255 -4.41 -8.43 28.51
N ILE A 256 -5.31 -7.54 28.89
CA ILE A 256 -5.33 -6.96 30.23
C ILE A 256 -6.41 -7.68 31.04
N ALA A 257 -6.01 -8.32 32.14
CA ALA A 257 -6.93 -8.91 33.10
C ALA A 257 -7.39 -7.82 34.06
N GLU A 258 -8.60 -7.31 33.87
CA GLU A 258 -9.20 -6.32 34.76
C GLU A 258 -10.39 -6.94 35.49
N LYS A 259 -10.32 -7.00 36.83
CA LYS A 259 -11.39 -7.53 37.70
C LYS A 259 -11.91 -8.94 37.30
N GLY A 260 -11.02 -9.82 36.85
CA GLY A 260 -11.34 -11.20 36.51
C GLY A 260 -11.88 -11.43 35.09
N TYR A 261 -11.92 -10.40 34.24
CA TYR A 261 -12.23 -10.53 32.82
C TYR A 261 -10.99 -10.18 31.98
N GLU A 262 -10.66 -11.04 31.02
CA GLU A 262 -9.61 -10.77 30.03
C GLU A 262 -10.17 -9.84 28.95
N LYS A 263 -9.58 -8.65 28.81
CA LYS A 263 -9.93 -7.70 27.77
C LYS A 263 -8.74 -7.54 26.82
N GLU A 264 -8.96 -7.81 25.55
CA GLU A 264 -7.99 -7.55 24.50
C GLU A 264 -8.01 -6.05 24.17
N ILE A 265 -6.91 -5.35 24.46
CA ILE A 265 -6.71 -3.94 24.13
C ILE A 265 -5.60 -3.87 23.10
N LEU A 266 -5.81 -3.09 22.03
CA LEU A 266 -4.79 -2.84 21.02
C LEU A 266 -3.83 -1.75 21.53
N GLU A 267 -2.63 -2.15 21.95
CA GLU A 267 -1.55 -1.23 22.32
C GLU A 267 -0.71 -0.88 21.08
N THR A 268 -0.34 0.39 20.93
CA THR A 268 0.54 0.83 19.82
C THR A 268 1.96 0.95 20.36
N ARG A 269 2.86 0.11 19.87
CA ARG A 269 4.31 0.16 20.16
C ARG A 269 5.00 1.03 19.13
N GLU A 270 5.83 1.97 19.57
CA GLU A 270 6.54 2.91 18.71
C GLU A 270 8.03 2.59 18.61
N PHE A 271 8.52 2.48 17.37
CA PHE A 271 9.92 2.25 17.04
C PHE A 271 10.53 3.48 16.38
N HIS A 272 11.65 3.95 16.92
CA HIS A 272 12.43 5.06 16.38
C HIS A 272 13.55 4.54 15.48
N LEU A 273 13.58 5.04 14.25
CA LEU A 273 14.62 4.79 13.27
C LEU A 273 15.56 5.99 13.27
N GLY A 274 16.79 5.80 13.70
CA GLY A 274 17.80 6.85 13.69
C GLY A 274 18.56 6.94 12.38
N GLN A 275 19.32 8.03 12.22
CA GLN A 275 20.25 8.27 11.11
C GLN A 275 21.11 7.04 10.76
N ARG A 276 21.65 6.34 11.77
CA ARG A 276 22.47 5.15 11.58
C ARG A 276 21.74 4.02 10.84
N PHE A 277 20.45 3.81 11.14
CA PHE A 277 19.65 2.79 10.47
C PHE A 277 19.47 3.10 8.98
N VAL A 278 19.27 4.37 8.63
CA VAL A 278 19.08 4.76 7.24
C VAL A 278 20.39 4.64 6.46
N ILE A 279 21.52 5.06 7.06
CA ILE A 279 22.83 4.97 6.43
C ILE A 279 23.21 3.51 6.17
N LYS A 280 22.94 2.56 7.08
CA LYS A 280 23.24 1.14 6.79
C LYS A 280 22.43 0.56 5.63
N CYS A 281 21.34 1.21 5.22
CA CYS A 281 20.50 0.74 4.11
C CYS A 281 20.95 1.28 2.75
N HIS A 282 21.83 2.28 2.67
CA HIS A 282 22.13 2.88 1.37
C HIS A 282 22.98 1.97 0.46
N THR A 283 22.69 2.06 -0.83
CA THR A 283 23.37 1.40 -1.95
C THR A 283 24.46 2.31 -2.53
N ALA A 284 25.32 1.79 -3.40
CA ALA A 284 26.32 2.60 -4.10
C ALA A 284 25.70 3.62 -5.08
N ASP A 285 24.45 3.39 -5.50
CA ASP A 285 23.70 4.21 -6.47
C ASP A 285 22.84 5.31 -5.83
N GLY A 286 22.77 5.36 -4.50
CA GLY A 286 21.99 6.36 -3.75
C GLY A 286 20.54 5.96 -3.48
N GLU A 287 20.18 4.71 -3.78
CA GLU A 287 18.95 4.07 -3.32
C GLU A 287 19.17 3.41 -1.94
N TYR A 288 18.11 2.89 -1.32
CA TYR A 288 18.11 2.27 -0.01
C TYR A 288 17.59 0.83 -0.07
N ALA A 289 18.45 -0.15 0.17
CA ALA A 289 18.06 -1.56 0.31
C ALA A 289 17.73 -1.89 1.78
N CYS A 290 16.56 -2.47 2.03
CA CYS A 290 16.12 -2.79 3.39
C CYS A 290 16.98 -3.91 4.01
N VAL A 291 17.72 -3.60 5.07
CA VAL A 291 18.57 -4.59 5.76
C VAL A 291 17.77 -5.70 6.45
N LEU A 292 16.50 -5.43 6.81
CA LEU A 292 15.64 -6.44 7.42
C LEU A 292 15.15 -7.45 6.37
N CYS A 293 14.92 -7.03 5.12
CA CYS A 293 14.65 -7.94 4.02
C CYS A 293 15.84 -8.85 3.75
N ASN A 294 17.04 -8.26 3.60
CA ASN A 294 18.27 -9.03 3.37
C ASN A 294 18.50 -10.12 4.42
N LYS A 295 18.18 -9.83 5.69
CA LYS A 295 18.33 -10.81 6.79
C LYS A 295 17.22 -11.87 6.83
N ASN A 296 15.98 -11.51 6.51
CA ASN A 296 14.80 -12.33 6.87
C ASN A 296 13.96 -12.78 5.67
N ARG A 297 14.33 -12.41 4.44
CA ARG A 297 13.57 -12.67 3.21
C ARG A 297 14.54 -13.07 2.09
N ASP A 298 14.01 -13.76 1.08
CA ASP A 298 14.78 -14.21 -0.09
C ASP A 298 14.99 -13.11 -1.14
N VAL A 299 14.34 -11.95 -0.97
CA VAL A 299 14.37 -10.83 -1.92
C VAL A 299 14.57 -9.53 -1.16
N ASP A 300 15.52 -8.72 -1.62
CA ASP A 300 15.79 -7.38 -1.09
C ASP A 300 14.77 -6.36 -1.60
N ALA A 301 14.27 -5.53 -0.67
CA ALA A 301 13.44 -4.38 -1.04
C ALA A 301 14.31 -3.14 -1.25
N ILE A 302 14.27 -2.58 -2.47
CA ILE A 302 15.00 -1.35 -2.83
C ILE A 302 14.02 -0.18 -2.84
N CYS A 303 14.37 0.85 -2.08
CA CYS A 303 13.59 2.06 -1.79
C CYS A 303 14.34 3.28 -2.33
N ARG A 304 13.66 4.21 -3.01
CA ARG A 304 14.32 5.38 -3.64
C ARG A 304 14.61 6.54 -2.70
N SER A 305 13.87 6.60 -1.59
CA SER A 305 14.01 7.65 -0.59
C SER A 305 13.93 7.06 0.82
N VAL A 306 14.34 7.85 1.81
CA VAL A 306 14.27 7.46 3.21
C VAL A 306 12.83 7.21 3.65
N GLU A 307 11.88 8.04 3.20
CA GLU A 307 10.45 7.86 3.52
C GLU A 307 9.91 6.55 2.97
N SER A 308 10.32 6.16 1.77
CA SER A 308 9.91 4.89 1.17
C SER A 308 10.49 3.69 1.93
N LEU A 309 11.73 3.80 2.42
CA LEU A 309 12.36 2.81 3.29
C LEU A 309 11.60 2.68 4.62
N VAL A 310 11.32 3.81 5.28
CA VAL A 310 10.59 3.85 6.56
C VAL A 310 9.19 3.25 6.41
N LYS A 311 8.47 3.62 5.35
CA LYS A 311 7.14 3.06 5.05
C LYS A 311 7.21 1.57 4.79
N HIS A 312 8.22 1.11 4.04
CA HIS A 312 8.43 -0.31 3.78
C HIS A 312 8.68 -1.08 5.10
N VAL A 313 9.61 -0.60 5.93
CA VAL A 313 9.89 -1.19 7.26
C VAL A 313 8.62 -1.24 8.11
N GLY A 314 7.84 -0.16 8.12
CA GLY A 314 6.61 -0.06 8.90
C GLY A 314 5.46 -0.93 8.39
N THR A 315 5.48 -1.34 7.13
CA THR A 315 4.39 -2.13 6.53
C THR A 315 4.72 -3.62 6.50
N PHE A 316 5.96 -3.99 6.17
CA PHE A 316 6.32 -5.37 5.82
C PHE A 316 7.11 -6.13 6.89
N HIS A 317 7.64 -5.44 7.90
CA HIS A 317 8.38 -6.07 8.98
C HIS A 317 7.58 -6.11 10.28
N ASP A 318 7.62 -7.25 10.95
CA ASP A 318 6.89 -7.47 12.19
C ASP A 318 7.68 -6.96 13.40
N ILE A 319 6.99 -6.78 14.52
CA ILE A 319 7.56 -6.27 15.78
C ILE A 319 8.80 -7.08 16.20
N LYS A 320 8.75 -8.41 16.09
CA LYS A 320 9.87 -9.30 16.42
C LYS A 320 11.12 -9.03 15.58
N GLU A 321 10.94 -8.57 14.34
CA GLU A 321 12.05 -8.24 13.44
C GLU A 321 12.62 -6.86 13.79
N LEU A 322 11.75 -5.91 14.16
CA LEU A 322 12.15 -4.57 14.61
C LEU A 322 12.92 -4.63 15.94
N GLU A 323 12.47 -5.42 16.91
CA GLU A 323 13.13 -5.62 18.22
C GLU A 323 14.54 -6.22 18.11
N ARG A 324 14.79 -7.03 17.08
CA ARG A 324 16.11 -7.65 16.86
C ARG A 324 17.12 -6.69 16.26
N GLU A 325 16.68 -5.56 15.74
CA GLU A 325 17.54 -4.63 15.04
C GLU A 325 18.07 -3.56 15.99
N MET A 326 19.39 -3.57 16.21
CA MET A 326 20.03 -2.79 17.28
C MET A 326 19.92 -1.27 17.10
N ASP A 327 19.78 -0.80 15.86
CA ASP A 327 19.60 0.63 15.56
C ASP A 327 18.13 1.08 15.58
N LEU A 328 17.20 0.19 15.93
CA LEU A 328 15.79 0.50 16.16
C LEU A 328 15.53 0.53 17.66
N VAL A 329 15.21 1.72 18.18
CA VAL A 329 14.95 1.89 19.60
C VAL A 329 13.44 1.95 19.79
N GLU A 330 12.90 1.04 20.58
CA GLU A 330 11.53 1.15 21.04
C GLU A 330 11.44 2.21 22.15
N ARG A 331 10.50 3.15 22.03
CA ARG A 331 10.12 3.99 23.16
C ARG A 331 8.80 3.52 23.73
N GLN A 332 8.80 3.23 25.03
CA GLN A 332 7.57 3.09 25.79
C GLN A 332 6.91 4.46 25.91
N ILE A 333 5.75 4.62 25.29
CA ILE A 333 4.87 5.74 25.59
C ILE A 333 4.19 5.40 26.92
N PRO A 334 4.29 6.24 27.97
CA PRO A 334 3.50 6.02 29.16
C PRO A 334 2.01 6.07 28.80
N LEU A 335 1.32 4.95 28.99
CA LEU A 335 -0.15 4.92 29.01
C LEU A 335 -0.61 5.82 30.17
N ALA A 336 -1.29 6.91 29.81
CA ALA A 336 -1.89 7.93 30.67
C ALA A 336 -0.97 9.07 31.14
N LEU A 337 -1.33 10.29 30.71
CA LEU A 337 -1.04 11.49 31.48
C LEU A 337 -1.76 11.37 32.84
N PRO A 338 -1.08 11.59 33.98
CA PRO A 338 -1.78 11.69 35.25
C PRO A 338 -2.81 12.83 35.15
N ALA A 339 -4.03 12.56 35.64
CA ALA A 339 -5.09 13.56 35.71
C ALA A 339 -4.55 14.82 36.41
N PRO A 340 -4.92 16.03 35.94
CA PRO A 340 -4.48 17.26 36.59
C PRO A 340 -4.90 17.23 38.06
N ALA A 341 -3.95 17.44 38.95
CA ALA A 341 -4.21 17.59 40.37
C ALA A 341 -5.14 18.79 40.56
N HIS A 342 -6.30 18.54 41.20
CA HIS A 342 -7.25 19.58 41.60
C HIS A 342 -6.73 20.38 42.80
#